data_AF-A0A959XXK6-F1
#
_entry.id   AF-A0A959XXK6-F1
#
_cell.length_a   1.000
_cell.length_b   1.000
_cell.length_c   1.000
_cell.angle_alpha   90.00
_cell.angle_beta   90.00
_cell.angle_gamma   90.00
#
_symmetry.space_group_name_H-M   'P 1'
#
loop_
_entity.id
_entity.type
_entity.pdbx_description
1 polymer ?
#
loop_
_entity_poly.entity_id
_entity_poly.type
_entity_poly.pdbx_seq_one_letter_code
_entity_poly.pdbx_strand_id
1 'polypeptide(L)'
;SCVANAQSTSGLTRTLTPTLTGGVEYYLVVDNWTSPACIGTYSLAIDPPAACPAPTGVAVSGTTYNSTNVSFTCVGCTGSYEIDYGPNPHTAGTGSIVSGIAASPYLLSPPLSPSTSYQIFVRQDCTGGGNGFSNWSSGATFTTPAQPPANDLCANAIAIGCNSVTAGTTIAATNTDAPTGCTLTLNTAPGVWYTATGNGYDMTAGLCGATWDTKIGIFTGSCGSFTCVASDDDACDPGLQSTVTWASTAGTTYYIYVTGYSTNSGTFDLSLTCGGPCMGNQVVVNIDADDYGTYDPNSWEIVDGSNTVIASGTVTVDNALNTWTACLGSTPASACYGFRVYDGWGDGIFGGSWELRTTDGKLILRDEFASGSVSPANPAQSPSYGDAHSFCLPLG
;
A
#
# COMPACT_ATOMS: atom_id res chain seq x y z
N SER A 1 -59.01 22.03 -20.17
CA SER A 1 -59.55 21.40 -18.95
C SER A 1 -59.28 22.31 -17.77
N CYS A 2 -60.17 22.34 -16.76
CA CYS A 2 -59.91 23.11 -15.53
C CYS A 2 -58.85 22.38 -14.70
N VAL A 3 -57.70 23.02 -14.46
CA VAL A 3 -56.57 22.42 -13.70
C VAL A 3 -56.64 22.74 -12.20
N ALA A 4 -57.29 23.85 -11.82
CA ALA A 4 -57.64 24.19 -10.44
C ALA A 4 -58.72 25.29 -10.44
N ASN A 5 -59.52 25.36 -9.37
CA ASN A 5 -60.49 26.43 -9.15
C ASN A 5 -60.63 26.76 -7.65
N ALA A 6 -61.00 28.01 -7.35
CA ALA A 6 -61.28 28.47 -6.00
C ALA A 6 -62.53 29.35 -6.04
N GLN A 7 -63.51 29.02 -5.20
CA GLN A 7 -64.77 29.73 -5.10
C GLN A 7 -65.15 29.88 -3.62
N SER A 8 -65.77 31.00 -3.26
CA SER A 8 -66.32 31.19 -1.92
C SER A 8 -67.42 32.25 -1.95
N THR A 9 -68.44 32.06 -1.13
CA THR A 9 -69.54 32.99 -0.87
C THR A 9 -69.18 34.06 0.19
N SER A 10 -67.97 34.00 0.77
CA SER A 10 -67.46 34.96 1.76
C SER A 10 -65.98 35.30 1.56
N GLY A 11 -65.57 36.50 1.97
CA GLY A 11 -64.21 37.05 1.79
C GLY A 11 -63.93 37.57 0.36
N LEU A 12 -62.98 38.50 0.22
CA LEU A 12 -62.66 39.18 -1.06
C LEU A 12 -61.41 38.62 -1.78
N THR A 13 -60.58 37.82 -1.11
CA THR A 13 -59.34 37.27 -1.68
C THR A 13 -59.50 35.79 -2.03
N ARG A 14 -58.96 35.37 -3.17
CA ARG A 14 -58.87 33.97 -3.59
C ARG A 14 -57.42 33.64 -3.92
N THR A 15 -56.94 32.50 -3.43
CA THR A 15 -55.58 32.01 -3.66
C THR A 15 -55.66 30.60 -4.22
N LEU A 16 -54.83 30.32 -5.22
CA LEU A 16 -54.73 29.04 -5.90
C LEU A 16 -53.26 28.64 -5.95
N THR A 17 -52.95 27.39 -5.61
CA THR A 17 -51.59 26.84 -5.70
C THR A 17 -51.61 25.56 -6.56
N PRO A 18 -51.90 25.68 -7.87
CA PRO A 18 -51.98 24.52 -8.75
C PRO A 18 -50.60 23.95 -9.06
N THR A 19 -50.52 22.62 -9.25
CA THR A 19 -49.35 22.00 -9.88
C THR A 19 -49.43 22.24 -11.39
N LEU A 20 -48.48 22.99 -11.94
CA LEU A 20 -48.41 23.34 -13.35
C LEU A 20 -47.22 22.67 -14.04
N THR A 21 -47.36 22.35 -15.30
CA THR A 21 -46.29 21.82 -16.15
C THR A 21 -45.55 22.99 -16.81
N GLY A 22 -44.23 23.05 -16.62
CA GLY A 22 -43.40 24.06 -17.27
C GLY A 22 -43.53 24.04 -18.80
N GLY A 23 -43.55 25.22 -19.42
CA GLY A 23 -43.66 25.37 -20.88
C GLY A 23 -45.07 25.20 -21.45
N VAL A 24 -46.09 24.98 -20.60
CA VAL A 24 -47.50 24.90 -21.01
C VAL A 24 -48.18 26.25 -20.74
N GLU A 25 -49.00 26.70 -21.70
CA GLU A 25 -49.82 27.90 -21.54
C GLU A 25 -51.07 27.59 -20.69
N TYR A 26 -51.35 28.45 -19.72
CA TYR A 26 -52.52 28.34 -18.85
C TYR A 26 -53.38 29.61 -18.94
N TYR A 27 -54.70 29.41 -18.95
CA TYR A 27 -55.68 30.49 -18.97
C TYR A 27 -56.24 30.68 -17.56
N LEU A 28 -56.27 31.92 -17.07
CA LEU A 28 -56.87 32.30 -15.80
C LEU A 28 -58.23 32.94 -16.07
N VAL A 29 -59.29 32.43 -15.43
CA VAL A 29 -60.65 32.98 -15.51
C VAL A 29 -61.07 33.43 -14.12
N VAL A 30 -61.49 34.69 -14.01
CA VAL A 30 -62.06 35.29 -12.79
C VAL A 30 -63.53 35.54 -13.05
N ASP A 31 -64.40 35.03 -12.18
CA ASP A 31 -65.86 35.07 -12.34
C ASP A 31 -66.59 35.40 -11.03
N ASN A 32 -67.85 35.86 -11.11
CA ASN A 32 -68.73 36.08 -9.96
C ASN A 32 -70.09 35.37 -10.13
N TRP A 33 -70.81 35.15 -9.02
CA TRP A 33 -71.96 34.22 -8.98
C TRP A 33 -73.29 34.76 -9.51
N THR A 34 -73.35 35.98 -10.05
CA THR A 34 -74.61 36.54 -10.52
C THR A 34 -74.42 37.32 -11.81
N SER A 35 -74.70 36.71 -12.96
CA SER A 35 -75.02 37.47 -14.17
C SER A 35 -76.31 38.28 -13.90
N PRO A 36 -76.37 39.60 -14.16
CA PRO A 36 -75.48 40.39 -15.03
C PRO A 36 -74.47 41.28 -14.26
N ALA A 37 -74.11 40.95 -13.02
CA ALA A 37 -73.21 41.77 -12.21
C ALA A 37 -71.79 41.75 -12.80
N CYS A 38 -71.31 42.91 -13.25
CA CYS A 38 -69.90 43.06 -13.63
C CYS A 38 -69.02 42.81 -12.41
N ILE A 39 -67.89 42.13 -12.60
CA ILE A 39 -66.81 42.14 -11.62
C ILE A 39 -66.33 43.59 -11.53
N GLY A 40 -66.28 44.12 -10.31
CA GLY A 40 -65.69 45.44 -10.05
C GLY A 40 -64.18 45.45 -10.29
N THR A 41 -63.47 46.37 -9.65
CA THR A 41 -62.01 46.35 -9.67
C THR A 41 -61.48 45.15 -8.89
N TYR A 42 -60.52 44.44 -9.48
CA TYR A 42 -59.81 43.34 -8.83
C TYR A 42 -58.30 43.49 -9.06
N SER A 43 -57.52 42.93 -8.13
CA SER A 43 -56.08 42.75 -8.29
C SER A 43 -55.80 41.28 -8.51
N LEU A 44 -55.17 40.93 -9.64
CA LEU A 44 -54.63 39.61 -9.88
C LEU A 44 -53.11 39.67 -9.64
N ALA A 45 -52.64 38.88 -8.68
CA ALA A 45 -51.22 38.67 -8.45
C ALA A 45 -50.90 37.22 -8.80
N ILE A 46 -49.83 37.03 -9.56
CA ILE A 46 -49.23 35.71 -9.82
C ILE A 46 -47.85 35.79 -9.19
N ASP A 47 -47.68 35.10 -8.07
CA ASP A 47 -46.37 35.00 -7.45
C ASP A 47 -45.56 33.94 -8.22
N PRO A 48 -44.33 34.25 -8.67
CA PRO A 48 -43.49 33.23 -9.26
C PRO A 48 -43.23 32.13 -8.23
N PRO A 49 -43.04 30.86 -8.68
CA PRO A 49 -42.55 29.83 -7.78
C PRO A 49 -41.30 30.32 -7.05
N ALA A 50 -41.14 29.93 -5.78
CA ALA A 50 -39.97 30.35 -5.02
C ALA A 50 -38.70 29.96 -5.80
N ALA A 51 -37.79 30.90 -5.95
CA ALA A 51 -36.57 30.68 -6.73
C ALA A 51 -35.83 29.45 -6.19
N CYS A 52 -35.23 28.67 -7.08
CA CYS A 52 -34.29 27.62 -6.75
C CYS A 52 -32.89 28.02 -7.24
N PRO A 53 -32.15 28.87 -6.50
CA PRO A 53 -30.87 29.39 -6.95
C PRO A 53 -29.85 28.27 -7.13
N ALA A 54 -29.02 28.38 -8.16
CA ALA A 54 -27.92 27.44 -8.35
C ALA A 54 -26.75 27.81 -7.42
N PRO A 55 -26.13 26.82 -6.75
CA PRO A 55 -24.85 27.01 -6.06
C PRO A 55 -23.77 27.55 -7.00
N THR A 56 -22.86 28.36 -6.45
CA THR A 56 -21.73 28.95 -7.15
C THR A 56 -20.45 28.79 -6.32
N GLY A 57 -19.29 29.07 -6.92
CA GLY A 57 -18.01 29.01 -6.21
C GLY A 57 -17.65 27.60 -5.75
N VAL A 58 -17.96 26.58 -6.56
CA VAL A 58 -17.59 25.20 -6.26
C VAL A 58 -16.07 25.09 -6.24
N ALA A 59 -15.53 24.61 -5.12
CA ALA A 59 -14.10 24.42 -4.93
C ALA A 59 -13.85 23.14 -4.13
N VAL A 60 -12.73 22.49 -4.42
CA VAL A 60 -12.30 21.25 -3.78
C VAL A 60 -11.03 21.47 -2.97
N SER A 61 -10.91 20.80 -1.83
CA SER A 61 -9.75 20.94 -0.94
C SER A 61 -9.51 19.68 -0.11
N GLY A 62 -8.31 19.51 0.41
CA GLY A 62 -7.96 18.34 1.23
C GLY A 62 -8.14 17.00 0.49
N THR A 63 -7.84 16.98 -0.82
CA THR A 63 -7.98 15.78 -1.65
C THR A 63 -6.99 14.70 -1.21
N THR A 64 -7.51 13.54 -0.84
CA THR A 64 -6.75 12.29 -0.64
C THR A 64 -6.88 11.41 -1.88
N TYR A 65 -6.22 10.25 -1.88
CA TYR A 65 -6.30 9.29 -2.98
C TYR A 65 -7.74 8.78 -3.25
N ASN A 66 -8.66 8.95 -2.30
CA ASN A 66 -10.03 8.42 -2.37
C ASN A 66 -11.13 9.37 -1.87
N SER A 67 -10.81 10.59 -1.45
CA SER A 67 -11.79 11.53 -0.89
C SER A 67 -11.40 13.00 -1.15
N THR A 68 -12.36 13.92 -1.02
CA THR A 68 -12.09 15.37 -1.08
C THR A 68 -13.20 16.15 -0.37
N ASN A 69 -12.89 17.35 0.13
CA ASN A 69 -13.90 18.27 0.63
C ASN A 69 -14.41 19.16 -0.50
N VAL A 70 -15.74 19.17 -0.69
CA VAL A 70 -16.44 19.97 -1.69
C VAL A 70 -17.07 21.17 -1.00
N SER A 71 -16.62 22.36 -1.35
CA SER A 71 -17.14 23.63 -0.84
C SER A 71 -17.86 24.39 -1.94
N PHE A 72 -18.89 25.16 -1.57
CA PHE A 72 -19.70 25.96 -2.47
C PHE A 72 -20.44 27.05 -1.68
N THR A 73 -20.87 28.08 -2.38
CA THR A 73 -21.69 29.17 -1.84
C THR A 73 -23.06 29.17 -2.50
N CYS A 74 -24.11 29.50 -1.75
CA CYS A 74 -25.46 29.46 -2.27
C CYS A 74 -26.30 30.57 -1.62
N VAL A 75 -26.45 31.70 -2.32
CA VAL A 75 -27.19 32.86 -1.83
C VAL A 75 -28.68 32.67 -2.13
N GLY A 76 -29.52 32.74 -1.08
CA GLY A 76 -30.97 32.56 -1.21
C GLY A 76 -31.43 31.10 -1.27
N CYS A 77 -30.55 30.16 -0.96
CA CYS A 77 -30.82 28.73 -1.01
C CYS A 77 -31.50 28.27 0.30
N THR A 78 -32.48 27.39 0.17
CA THR A 78 -33.40 26.99 1.26
C THR A 78 -33.58 25.48 1.36
N GLY A 79 -33.09 24.73 0.39
CA GLY A 79 -33.19 23.27 0.31
C GLY A 79 -31.88 22.55 0.56
N SER A 80 -31.91 21.23 0.38
CA SER A 80 -30.69 20.40 0.34
C SER A 80 -29.95 20.54 -0.99
N TYR A 81 -28.77 19.96 -1.08
CA TYR A 81 -27.95 19.98 -2.29
C TYR A 81 -27.73 18.58 -2.84
N GLU A 82 -27.41 18.53 -4.13
CA GLU A 82 -26.86 17.36 -4.78
C GLU A 82 -25.50 17.68 -5.37
N ILE A 83 -24.60 16.72 -5.27
CA ILE A 83 -23.28 16.72 -5.89
C ILE A 83 -23.26 15.67 -6.97
N ASP A 84 -22.88 16.04 -8.19
CA ASP A 84 -22.61 15.13 -9.30
C ASP A 84 -21.12 15.11 -9.61
N TYR A 85 -20.52 13.93 -9.69
CA TYR A 85 -19.09 13.77 -9.95
C TYR A 85 -18.79 12.59 -10.87
N GLY A 86 -17.72 12.73 -11.67
CA GLY A 86 -17.24 11.69 -12.57
C GLY A 86 -15.85 12.01 -13.13
N PRO A 87 -15.19 11.04 -13.79
CA PRO A 87 -13.91 11.27 -14.44
C PRO A 87 -13.97 12.44 -15.43
N ASN A 88 -12.93 13.29 -15.43
CA ASN A 88 -12.83 14.44 -16.32
C ASN A 88 -12.40 14.01 -17.75
N PRO A 89 -13.06 14.47 -18.82
CA PRO A 89 -14.21 15.39 -18.86
C PRO A 89 -15.52 14.74 -18.42
N HIS A 90 -16.29 15.45 -17.60
CA HIS A 90 -17.56 14.97 -17.05
C HIS A 90 -18.74 15.83 -17.51
N THR A 91 -19.88 15.21 -17.77
CA THR A 91 -21.12 15.93 -18.11
C THR A 91 -22.04 15.99 -16.90
N ALA A 92 -22.46 17.20 -16.52
CA ALA A 92 -23.29 17.39 -15.34
C ALA A 92 -24.61 16.59 -15.41
N GLY A 93 -24.90 15.84 -14.35
CA GLY A 93 -26.08 14.99 -14.19
C GLY A 93 -25.97 13.59 -14.77
N THR A 94 -24.81 13.18 -15.29
CA THR A 94 -24.60 11.83 -15.84
C THR A 94 -23.67 10.95 -14.99
N GLY A 95 -23.17 11.47 -13.87
CA GLY A 95 -22.16 10.82 -13.05
C GLY A 95 -22.75 10.14 -11.82
N SER A 96 -21.90 10.02 -10.81
CA SER A 96 -22.34 9.59 -9.49
C SER A 96 -22.97 10.77 -8.77
N ILE A 97 -24.21 10.61 -8.31
CA ILE A 97 -24.96 11.67 -7.63
C ILE A 97 -25.07 11.35 -6.14
N VAL A 98 -24.65 12.31 -5.32
CA VAL A 98 -24.87 12.33 -3.87
C VAL A 98 -25.97 13.33 -3.56
N SER A 99 -27.09 12.88 -3.01
CA SER A 99 -28.24 13.73 -2.66
C SER A 99 -28.36 13.97 -1.16
N GLY A 100 -29.23 14.91 -0.76
CA GLY A 100 -29.57 15.16 0.65
C GLY A 100 -28.48 15.88 1.45
N ILE A 101 -27.57 16.58 0.77
CA ILE A 101 -26.48 17.30 1.42
C ILE A 101 -27.05 18.55 2.11
N ALA A 102 -26.81 18.69 3.41
CA ALA A 102 -27.39 19.76 4.22
C ALA A 102 -26.48 21.00 4.36
N ALA A 103 -25.18 20.86 4.12
CA ALA A 103 -24.21 21.91 4.42
C ALA A 103 -22.99 21.87 3.48
N SER A 104 -22.27 22.99 3.47
CA SER A 104 -20.98 23.17 2.81
C SER A 104 -19.93 23.62 3.84
N PRO A 105 -18.70 23.05 3.85
CA PRO A 105 -18.20 22.01 2.95
C PRO A 105 -18.80 20.63 3.23
N TYR A 106 -18.84 19.77 2.21
CA TYR A 106 -19.23 18.37 2.28
C TYR A 106 -18.03 17.46 2.01
N LEU A 107 -17.79 16.48 2.89
CA LEU A 107 -16.76 15.47 2.68
C LEU A 107 -17.28 14.40 1.71
N LEU A 108 -16.79 14.42 0.48
CA LEU A 108 -17.06 13.38 -0.50
C LEU A 108 -16.14 12.19 -0.22
N SER A 109 -16.69 11.18 0.48
CA SER A 109 -16.00 9.96 0.91
C SER A 109 -16.92 8.75 0.81
N PRO A 110 -17.43 8.41 -0.40
CA PRO A 110 -17.10 7.11 -0.99
C PRO A 110 -17.03 7.03 -2.55
N PRO A 111 -16.37 6.00 -3.12
CA PRO A 111 -14.94 6.03 -3.42
C PRO A 111 -14.62 6.88 -4.66
N LEU A 112 -13.69 7.82 -4.50
CA LEU A 112 -12.90 8.30 -5.62
C LEU A 112 -11.79 7.28 -5.90
N SER A 113 -11.43 7.11 -7.17
CA SER A 113 -10.31 6.27 -7.59
C SER A 113 -8.99 7.04 -7.45
N PRO A 114 -7.89 6.40 -7.05
CA PRO A 114 -6.56 7.02 -7.06
C PRO A 114 -6.12 7.47 -8.45
N SER A 115 -5.20 8.43 -8.53
CA SER A 115 -4.59 8.91 -9.78
C SER A 115 -5.59 9.27 -10.89
N THR A 116 -6.78 9.74 -10.51
CA THR A 116 -7.90 9.97 -11.44
C THR A 116 -8.28 11.44 -11.44
N SER A 117 -8.36 12.05 -12.62
CA SER A 117 -8.89 13.41 -12.78
C SER A 117 -10.41 13.35 -12.76
N TYR A 118 -11.03 14.16 -11.91
CA TYR A 118 -12.46 14.28 -11.73
C TYR A 118 -12.95 15.69 -12.07
N GLN A 119 -14.23 15.78 -12.42
CA GLN A 119 -14.98 17.03 -12.49
C GLN A 119 -16.28 16.91 -11.69
N ILE A 120 -16.61 17.96 -10.95
CA ILE A 120 -17.70 17.98 -9.96
C ILE A 120 -18.63 19.17 -10.16
N PHE A 121 -19.93 18.93 -10.02
CA PHE A 121 -21.00 19.91 -10.14
C PHE A 121 -21.90 19.85 -8.90
N VAL A 122 -22.49 20.99 -8.53
CA VAL A 122 -23.42 21.08 -7.40
C VAL A 122 -24.73 21.71 -7.87
N ARG A 123 -25.86 21.22 -7.39
CA ARG A 123 -27.17 21.87 -7.57
C ARG A 123 -27.96 21.87 -6.27
N GLN A 124 -28.94 22.75 -6.16
CA GLN A 124 -29.90 22.75 -5.06
C GLN A 124 -31.11 21.88 -5.43
N ASP A 125 -31.60 21.12 -4.45
CA ASP A 125 -32.88 20.41 -4.47
C ASP A 125 -33.94 21.27 -3.75
N CYS A 126 -34.92 21.73 -4.53
CA CYS A 126 -36.06 22.51 -4.06
C CYS A 126 -37.39 21.72 -4.18
N THR A 127 -37.33 20.40 -4.35
CA THR A 127 -38.52 19.55 -4.51
C THR A 127 -39.43 19.59 -3.29
N GLY A 128 -38.88 19.75 -2.08
CA GLY A 128 -39.66 19.96 -0.85
C GLY A 128 -40.51 21.23 -0.85
N GLY A 129 -40.16 22.24 -1.67
CA GLY A 129 -40.95 23.45 -1.90
C GLY A 129 -41.75 23.42 -3.21
N GLY A 130 -41.76 22.29 -3.93
CA GLY A 130 -42.45 22.14 -5.21
C GLY A 130 -41.73 22.72 -6.44
N ASN A 131 -40.48 23.19 -6.31
CA ASN A 131 -39.78 23.96 -7.35
C ASN A 131 -38.65 23.18 -8.04
N GLY A 132 -38.68 21.85 -8.00
CA GLY A 132 -37.74 20.98 -8.71
C GLY A 132 -36.28 21.18 -8.26
N PHE A 133 -35.35 21.15 -9.21
CA PHE A 133 -33.92 21.34 -8.99
C PHE A 133 -33.43 22.63 -9.64
N SER A 134 -32.39 23.24 -9.08
CA SER A 134 -31.67 24.31 -9.77
C SER A 134 -30.90 23.78 -10.98
N ASN A 135 -30.38 24.68 -11.81
CA ASN A 135 -29.31 24.33 -12.74
C ASN A 135 -28.09 23.80 -11.97
N TRP A 136 -27.29 22.96 -12.62
CA TRP A 136 -25.96 22.61 -12.14
C TRP A 136 -25.05 23.84 -12.14
N SER A 137 -24.17 23.92 -11.15
CA SER A 137 -23.12 24.93 -11.06
C SER A 137 -22.13 24.86 -12.23
N SER A 138 -21.20 25.80 -12.31
CA SER A 138 -19.95 25.57 -13.04
C SER A 138 -19.19 24.40 -12.42
N GLY A 139 -18.57 23.56 -13.27
CA GLY A 139 -17.80 22.41 -12.80
C GLY A 139 -16.44 22.81 -12.22
N ALA A 140 -16.03 22.16 -11.13
CA ALA A 140 -14.66 22.23 -10.61
C ALA A 140 -13.89 20.95 -10.96
N THR A 141 -12.61 21.05 -11.26
CA THR A 141 -11.76 19.90 -11.59
C THR A 141 -10.71 19.66 -10.51
N PHE A 142 -10.36 18.41 -10.30
CA PHE A 142 -9.26 18.01 -9.43
C PHE A 142 -8.72 16.65 -9.83
N THR A 143 -7.57 16.27 -9.27
CA THR A 143 -6.97 14.95 -9.48
C THR A 143 -6.67 14.36 -8.12
N THR A 144 -7.11 13.13 -7.90
CA THR A 144 -6.70 12.35 -6.72
C THR A 144 -5.23 11.93 -6.87
N PRO A 145 -4.41 12.01 -5.81
CA PRO A 145 -3.07 11.45 -5.84
C PRO A 145 -3.10 9.92 -5.96
N ALA A 146 -1.92 9.33 -6.18
CA ALA A 146 -1.75 7.88 -6.10
C ALA A 146 -2.04 7.37 -4.68
N GLN A 147 -2.43 6.10 -4.59
CA GLN A 147 -2.66 5.45 -3.29
C GLN A 147 -1.32 5.26 -2.57
N PRO A 148 -1.19 5.69 -1.31
CA PRO A 148 0.00 5.40 -0.50
C PRO A 148 0.18 3.87 -0.32
N PRO A 149 1.43 3.40 -0.11
CA PRO A 149 1.70 2.02 0.26
C PRO A 149 0.90 1.58 1.49
N ALA A 150 0.59 0.28 1.59
CA ALA A 150 -0.21 -0.24 2.70
C ALA A 150 0.41 0.02 4.08
N ASN A 151 1.74 0.10 4.13
CA ASN A 151 2.56 0.39 5.30
C ASN A 151 3.03 1.84 5.40
N ASP A 152 2.27 2.78 4.81
CA ASP A 152 2.50 4.22 4.94
C ASP A 152 2.48 4.68 6.41
N LEU A 153 1.57 4.13 7.20
CA LEU A 153 1.43 4.43 8.62
C LEU A 153 2.03 3.32 9.48
N CYS A 154 2.63 3.69 10.60
CA CYS A 154 3.22 2.76 11.56
C CYS A 154 2.24 1.68 12.04
N ALA A 155 0.97 2.04 12.22
CA ALA A 155 -0.06 1.10 12.66
C ALA A 155 -0.24 -0.09 11.69
N ASN A 156 0.16 0.09 10.42
CA ASN A 156 0.07 -0.90 9.35
C ASN A 156 1.45 -1.42 8.92
N ALA A 157 2.47 -1.28 9.77
CA ALA A 157 3.82 -1.74 9.49
C ALA A 157 3.83 -3.22 9.07
N ILE A 158 4.55 -3.55 7.99
CA ILE A 158 4.64 -4.92 7.48
C ILE A 158 5.69 -5.70 8.27
N ALA A 159 5.30 -6.86 8.81
CA ALA A 159 6.23 -7.76 9.49
C ALA A 159 7.13 -8.47 8.47
N ILE A 160 8.45 -8.43 8.69
CA ILE A 160 9.47 -9.10 7.89
C ILE A 160 10.27 -10.09 8.72
N GLY A 161 10.71 -11.17 8.08
CA GLY A 161 11.47 -12.25 8.72
C GLY A 161 12.98 -12.04 8.64
N CYS A 162 13.71 -12.73 9.52
CA CYS A 162 15.16 -12.80 9.43
C CYS A 162 15.64 -13.45 8.13
N ASN A 163 16.77 -12.98 7.62
CA ASN A 163 17.43 -13.43 6.40
C ASN A 163 16.50 -13.41 5.19
N SER A 164 15.76 -12.30 5.05
CA SER A 164 14.81 -12.09 3.96
C SER A 164 15.11 -10.80 3.19
N VAL A 165 14.59 -10.75 1.97
CA VAL A 165 14.58 -9.53 1.14
C VAL A 165 13.13 -9.23 0.81
N THR A 166 12.68 -8.01 1.11
CA THR A 166 11.30 -7.58 0.90
C THR A 166 11.26 -6.38 -0.04
N ALA A 167 10.62 -6.54 -1.18
CA ALA A 167 10.38 -5.43 -2.12
C ALA A 167 9.44 -4.38 -1.51
N GLY A 168 9.74 -3.10 -1.72
CA GLY A 168 9.02 -1.98 -1.16
C GLY A 168 9.10 -0.71 -2.01
N THR A 169 8.32 0.30 -1.63
CA THR A 169 8.36 1.63 -2.26
C THR A 169 7.94 2.72 -1.28
N THR A 170 8.59 3.89 -1.35
CA THR A 170 8.15 5.12 -0.67
C THR A 170 7.38 6.06 -1.62
N ILE A 171 7.16 5.66 -2.87
CA ILE A 171 6.38 6.46 -3.83
C ILE A 171 4.94 6.58 -3.35
N ALA A 172 4.41 7.81 -3.35
CA ALA A 172 3.08 8.17 -2.85
C ALA A 172 2.84 7.96 -1.35
N ALA A 173 3.86 7.50 -0.61
CA ALA A 173 3.84 7.54 0.84
C ALA A 173 3.83 8.99 1.35
N THR A 174 3.53 9.15 2.62
CA THR A 174 3.55 10.40 3.36
C THR A 174 4.67 10.36 4.40
N ASN A 175 4.89 11.46 5.09
CA ASN A 175 5.73 11.51 6.30
C ASN A 175 4.84 11.61 7.57
N THR A 176 3.57 11.24 7.46
CA THR A 176 2.68 11.12 8.61
C THR A 176 3.26 10.09 9.56
N ASP A 177 3.25 10.38 10.86
CA ASP A 177 3.81 9.53 11.92
C ASP A 177 5.31 9.19 11.84
N ALA A 178 6.06 9.82 10.91
CA ALA A 178 7.51 9.67 10.79
C ALA A 178 8.21 9.88 12.14
N PRO A 179 9.19 9.03 12.49
CA PRO A 179 9.81 9.05 13.80
C PRO A 179 10.69 10.29 13.99
N THR A 180 10.85 10.68 15.25
CA THR A 180 11.79 11.72 15.68
C THR A 180 12.71 11.17 16.77
N GLY A 181 13.81 11.86 17.04
CA GLY A 181 14.70 11.51 18.16
C GLY A 181 15.88 10.60 17.83
N CYS A 182 16.08 10.20 16.57
CA CYS A 182 17.39 9.76 16.10
C CYS A 182 18.33 10.96 15.90
N THR A 183 19.64 10.73 15.93
CA THR A 183 20.65 11.73 15.54
C THR A 183 20.46 12.17 14.09
N LEU A 184 20.04 11.25 13.22
CA LEU A 184 19.63 11.54 11.85
C LEU A 184 18.15 11.97 11.81
N THR A 185 17.89 13.05 11.06
CA THR A 185 16.53 13.50 10.75
C THR A 185 15.92 12.59 9.69
N LEU A 186 14.78 11.98 10.01
CA LEU A 186 14.07 11.01 9.16
C LEU A 186 12.68 11.49 8.70
N ASN A 187 12.25 12.70 9.09
CA ASN A 187 10.89 13.19 8.83
C ASN A 187 10.78 14.21 7.68
N THR A 188 11.79 14.28 6.81
CA THR A 188 11.85 15.26 5.70
C THR A 188 11.28 14.71 4.39
N ALA A 189 11.39 13.40 4.16
CA ALA A 189 10.90 12.70 2.99
C ALA A 189 9.73 11.76 3.38
N PRO A 190 8.91 11.32 2.42
CA PRO A 190 7.94 10.26 2.67
C PRO A 190 8.65 8.95 3.06
N GLY A 191 7.97 8.11 3.83
CA GLY A 191 8.56 6.86 4.28
C GLY A 191 7.52 5.80 4.61
N VAL A 192 8.00 4.59 4.83
CA VAL A 192 7.15 3.42 5.08
C VAL A 192 7.72 2.58 6.22
N TRP A 193 6.84 1.82 6.86
CA TRP A 193 7.14 1.09 8.08
C TRP A 193 7.20 -0.42 7.89
N TYR A 194 8.15 -1.05 8.58
CA TYR A 194 8.25 -2.48 8.74
C TYR A 194 8.47 -2.83 10.21
N THR A 195 8.23 -4.09 10.58
CA THR A 195 8.59 -4.61 11.90
C THR A 195 9.39 -5.89 11.78
N ALA A 196 10.33 -6.08 12.70
CA ALA A 196 11.07 -7.32 12.86
C ALA A 196 11.14 -7.71 14.34
N THR A 197 11.12 -9.00 14.65
CA THR A 197 11.29 -9.48 16.02
C THR A 197 12.76 -9.79 16.28
N GLY A 198 13.34 -9.16 17.30
CA GLY A 198 14.70 -9.39 17.72
C GLY A 198 14.96 -10.84 18.12
N ASN A 199 16.14 -11.33 17.82
CA ASN A 199 16.56 -12.71 18.12
C ASN A 199 17.64 -12.81 19.20
N GLY A 200 18.10 -11.67 19.74
CA GLY A 200 19.16 -11.63 20.76
C GLY A 200 20.58 -11.48 20.18
N TYR A 201 20.70 -11.34 18.86
CA TYR A 201 21.95 -11.15 18.14
C TYR A 201 21.92 -9.89 17.30
N ASP A 202 23.05 -9.56 16.68
CA ASP A 202 23.13 -8.45 15.75
C ASP A 202 22.20 -8.69 14.55
N MET A 203 21.40 -7.68 14.22
CA MET A 203 20.56 -7.65 13.04
C MET A 203 21.01 -6.50 12.15
N THR A 204 20.96 -6.70 10.84
CA THR A 204 21.36 -5.71 9.82
C THR A 204 20.22 -5.52 8.86
N ALA A 205 19.77 -4.26 8.70
CA ALA A 205 18.80 -3.87 7.69
C ALA A 205 19.52 -3.06 6.60
N GLY A 206 19.34 -3.42 5.33
CA GLY A 206 20.08 -2.82 4.23
C GLY A 206 19.21 -2.46 3.02
N LEU A 207 19.61 -1.38 2.34
CA LEU A 207 18.94 -0.83 1.15
C LEU A 207 19.93 -0.65 -0.03
N CYS A 208 21.12 -1.27 0.03
CA CYS A 208 22.22 -1.04 -0.92
C CYS A 208 21.91 -1.35 -2.40
N GLY A 209 20.79 -2.02 -2.70
CA GLY A 209 20.33 -2.26 -4.08
C GLY A 209 19.51 -1.12 -4.69
N ALA A 210 19.11 -0.12 -3.89
CA ALA A 210 18.34 1.02 -4.39
C ALA A 210 19.17 1.95 -5.27
N THR A 211 18.51 2.66 -6.19
CA THR A 211 19.15 3.58 -7.15
C THR A 211 19.01 5.04 -6.77
N TRP A 212 18.58 5.32 -5.54
CA TRP A 212 18.32 6.64 -4.99
C TRP A 212 18.87 6.73 -3.58
N ASP A 213 19.03 7.95 -3.10
CA ASP A 213 19.63 8.27 -1.80
C ASP A 213 18.61 8.01 -0.68
N THR A 214 18.86 6.95 0.09
CA THR A 214 17.93 6.40 1.09
C THR A 214 18.30 6.83 2.50
N LYS A 215 17.37 6.68 3.42
CA LYS A 215 17.60 6.74 4.87
C LYS A 215 16.89 5.59 5.56
N ILE A 216 17.49 5.07 6.62
CA ILE A 216 16.88 4.02 7.43
C ILE A 216 16.99 4.34 8.93
N GLY A 217 15.93 4.06 9.68
CA GLY A 217 15.91 4.17 11.14
C GLY A 217 15.33 2.92 11.80
N ILE A 218 15.95 2.50 12.90
CA ILE A 218 15.55 1.35 13.72
C ILE A 218 15.09 1.86 15.07
N PHE A 219 13.92 1.42 15.51
CA PHE A 219 13.25 1.90 16.71
C PHE A 219 12.71 0.75 17.56
N THR A 220 12.58 1.01 18.86
CA THR A 220 11.75 0.21 19.78
C THR A 220 10.64 1.09 20.35
N GLY A 221 9.69 0.48 21.06
CA GLY A 221 8.53 1.16 21.65
C GLY A 221 7.25 0.86 20.88
N SER A 222 6.46 1.89 20.60
CA SER A 222 5.19 1.77 19.87
C SER A 222 4.97 2.99 18.98
N CYS A 223 4.07 2.89 18.00
CA CYS A 223 3.70 4.01 17.13
C CYS A 223 3.44 5.30 17.94
N GLY A 224 4.13 6.38 17.58
CA GLY A 224 4.03 7.68 18.24
C GLY A 224 4.86 7.87 19.52
N SER A 225 5.53 6.83 20.02
CA SER A 225 6.41 6.89 21.19
C SER A 225 7.60 5.95 21.01
N PHE A 226 8.53 6.35 20.14
CA PHE A 226 9.69 5.55 19.76
C PHE A 226 10.96 5.93 20.52
N THR A 227 11.79 4.92 20.74
CA THR A 227 13.19 5.09 21.13
C THR A 227 14.08 4.69 19.95
N CYS A 228 14.89 5.63 19.47
CA CYS A 228 15.86 5.35 18.41
C CYS A 228 16.91 4.35 18.89
N VAL A 229 17.12 3.29 18.12
CA VAL A 229 18.13 2.26 18.35
C VAL A 229 19.35 2.53 17.49
N ALA A 230 19.13 2.74 16.19
CA ALA A 230 20.16 3.03 15.22
C ALA A 230 19.54 3.72 13.99
N SER A 231 20.35 4.41 13.20
CA SER A 231 19.91 5.03 11.95
C SER A 231 21.10 5.24 11.02
N ASP A 232 20.86 5.23 9.71
CA ASP A 232 21.88 5.45 8.70
C ASP A 232 21.33 6.20 7.45
N ASP A 233 22.24 6.83 6.71
CA ASP A 233 22.00 7.60 5.47
C ASP A 233 22.82 6.98 4.32
N ASP A 234 24.15 6.96 4.46
CA ASP A 234 25.10 6.69 3.36
C ASP A 234 26.14 5.59 3.67
N ALA A 235 25.78 4.49 4.38
CA ALA A 235 26.76 3.47 4.73
C ALA A 235 27.07 2.44 3.63
N CYS A 236 26.34 2.38 2.53
CA CYS A 236 26.65 1.48 1.41
C CYS A 236 27.79 2.06 0.55
N ASP A 237 28.90 1.33 0.39
CA ASP A 237 30.06 1.75 -0.41
C ASP A 237 30.28 0.85 -1.65
N PRO A 238 30.37 1.42 -2.87
CA PRO A 238 30.05 2.81 -3.22
C PRO A 238 28.54 3.04 -3.25
N GLY A 239 28.06 4.18 -2.77
CA GLY A 239 26.64 4.48 -2.79
C GLY A 239 26.21 5.64 -1.90
N LEU A 240 24.92 5.95 -1.99
CA LEU A 240 24.17 6.86 -1.11
C LEU A 240 23.02 6.10 -0.42
N GLN A 241 23.17 4.78 -0.36
CA GLN A 241 22.16 3.90 0.20
C GLN A 241 22.53 3.59 1.63
N SER A 242 21.51 3.23 2.41
CA SER A 242 21.66 3.05 3.84
C SER A 242 21.74 1.58 4.23
N THR A 243 22.58 1.29 5.21
CA THR A 243 22.62 -0.01 5.87
C THR A 243 22.96 0.19 7.33
N VAL A 244 22.27 -0.52 8.22
CA VAL A 244 22.41 -0.32 9.66
C VAL A 244 22.39 -1.65 10.39
N THR A 245 23.38 -1.84 11.26
CA THR A 245 23.48 -3.00 12.16
C THR A 245 23.23 -2.58 13.60
N TRP A 246 22.45 -3.37 14.34
CA TRP A 246 22.19 -3.16 15.76
C TRP A 246 22.15 -4.49 16.52
N ALA A 247 22.57 -4.46 17.78
CA ALA A 247 22.39 -5.58 18.70
C ALA A 247 20.92 -5.70 19.10
N SER A 248 20.26 -6.79 18.69
CA SER A 248 18.85 -7.02 18.99
C SER A 248 18.65 -7.73 20.34
N THR A 249 17.51 -7.48 20.99
CA THR A 249 17.06 -8.24 22.17
C THR A 249 16.00 -9.26 21.75
N ALA A 250 16.16 -10.52 22.18
CA ALA A 250 15.25 -11.59 21.83
C ALA A 250 13.79 -11.27 22.23
N GLY A 251 12.85 -11.45 21.29
CA GLY A 251 11.43 -11.19 21.49
C GLY A 251 11.01 -9.72 21.49
N THR A 252 11.95 -8.78 21.34
CA THR A 252 11.62 -7.35 21.24
C THR A 252 11.20 -7.01 19.81
N THR A 253 10.08 -6.32 19.64
CA THR A 253 9.68 -5.79 18.33
C THR A 253 10.47 -4.54 18.00
N TYR A 254 11.16 -4.57 16.87
CA TYR A 254 11.83 -3.43 16.25
C TYR A 254 10.97 -2.90 15.12
N TYR A 255 10.82 -1.57 15.06
CA TYR A 255 10.20 -0.86 13.97
C TYR A 255 11.30 -0.31 13.07
N ILE A 256 11.18 -0.56 11.77
CA ILE A 256 12.12 -0.16 10.74
C ILE A 256 11.41 0.87 9.87
N TYR A 257 11.95 2.07 9.80
CA TYR A 257 11.41 3.15 8.97
C TYR A 257 12.36 3.41 7.80
N VAL A 258 11.85 3.23 6.58
CA VAL A 258 12.59 3.45 5.33
C VAL A 258 12.10 4.76 4.72
N THR A 259 13.02 5.70 4.47
CA THR A 259 12.74 7.02 3.90
C THR A 259 13.90 7.48 3.00
N GLY A 260 13.96 8.76 2.64
CA GLY A 260 14.99 9.31 1.76
C GLY A 260 15.66 10.56 2.30
N TYR A 261 16.84 10.87 1.78
CA TYR A 261 17.46 12.17 1.97
C TYR A 261 16.63 13.28 1.31
N SER A 262 16.51 14.42 2.00
CA SER A 262 15.72 15.57 1.57
C SER A 262 14.25 15.19 1.28
N THR A 263 13.86 15.07 0.01
CA THR A 263 12.52 14.69 -0.45
C THR A 263 12.54 13.47 -1.36
N ASN A 264 13.65 12.72 -1.38
CA ASN A 264 13.81 11.58 -2.27
C ASN A 264 12.86 10.44 -1.90
N SER A 265 12.40 9.74 -2.93
CA SER A 265 11.51 8.59 -2.79
C SER A 265 11.71 7.64 -3.97
N GLY A 266 11.45 6.35 -3.78
CA GLY A 266 11.61 5.36 -4.84
C GLY A 266 11.28 3.95 -4.38
N THR A 267 11.47 3.01 -5.29
CA THR A 267 11.40 1.57 -5.02
C THR A 267 12.69 1.07 -4.40
N PHE A 268 12.62 0.03 -3.58
CA PHE A 268 13.78 -0.57 -2.91
C PHE A 268 13.52 -2.04 -2.60
N ASP A 269 14.61 -2.76 -2.33
CA ASP A 269 14.58 -4.09 -1.72
C ASP A 269 15.20 -3.98 -0.32
N LEU A 270 14.39 -4.18 0.72
CA LEU A 270 14.85 -4.15 2.11
C LEU A 270 15.37 -5.52 2.49
N SER A 271 16.68 -5.65 2.67
CA SER A 271 17.29 -6.84 3.24
C SER A 271 17.26 -6.78 4.77
N LEU A 272 16.97 -7.90 5.41
CA LEU A 272 17.13 -8.06 6.86
C LEU A 272 17.96 -9.32 7.13
N THR A 273 19.18 -9.16 7.59
CA THR A 273 20.08 -10.25 8.00
C THR A 273 20.12 -10.33 9.51
N CYS A 274 19.99 -11.52 10.08
CA CYS A 274 20.07 -11.73 11.52
C CYS A 274 21.23 -12.67 11.84
N GLY A 275 22.15 -12.21 12.68
CA GLY A 275 23.21 -13.03 13.25
C GLY A 275 22.69 -14.04 14.27
N GLY A 276 23.61 -14.84 14.82
CA GLY A 276 23.32 -15.86 15.82
C GLY A 276 23.15 -17.29 15.28
N PRO A 277 23.08 -18.30 16.18
CA PRO A 277 22.70 -19.65 15.83
C PRO A 277 21.25 -19.63 15.32
N CYS A 278 21.03 -20.29 14.21
CA CYS A 278 19.75 -20.32 13.51
C CYS A 278 18.57 -20.65 14.44
N MET A 279 17.53 -19.83 14.44
CA MET A 279 16.30 -20.03 15.24
C MET A 279 15.32 -21.05 14.61
N GLY A 280 15.70 -21.67 13.49
CA GLY A 280 14.88 -22.59 12.71
C GLY A 280 15.53 -23.94 12.49
N ASN A 281 15.14 -24.64 11.42
CA ASN A 281 15.76 -25.91 11.07
C ASN A 281 17.23 -25.67 10.69
N GLN A 282 18.11 -26.55 11.19
CA GLN A 282 19.55 -26.46 10.99
C GLN A 282 20.08 -27.75 10.39
N VAL A 283 21.07 -27.60 9.53
CA VAL A 283 21.87 -28.72 9.05
C VAL A 283 23.34 -28.43 9.27
N VAL A 284 24.08 -29.46 9.62
CA VAL A 284 25.54 -29.45 9.71
C VAL A 284 26.08 -29.89 8.37
N VAL A 285 26.82 -29.02 7.70
CA VAL A 285 27.51 -29.31 6.44
C VAL A 285 28.94 -29.69 6.78
N ASN A 286 29.35 -30.88 6.38
CA ASN A 286 30.67 -31.43 6.57
C ASN A 286 31.28 -31.67 5.19
N ILE A 287 32.44 -31.08 4.90
CA ILE A 287 33.16 -31.30 3.65
C ILE A 287 34.61 -31.60 4.00
N ASP A 288 35.08 -32.77 3.56
CA ASP A 288 36.49 -33.16 3.58
C ASP A 288 36.93 -33.26 2.13
N ALA A 289 37.71 -32.30 1.66
CA ALA A 289 38.18 -32.22 0.29
C ALA A 289 39.68 -31.95 0.25
N ASP A 290 40.35 -32.54 -0.74
CA ASP A 290 41.72 -32.19 -1.12
C ASP A 290 41.69 -30.86 -1.90
N ASP A 291 41.43 -29.76 -1.18
CA ASP A 291 41.46 -28.41 -1.74
C ASP A 291 42.90 -28.09 -2.20
N TYR A 292 43.09 -27.76 -3.47
CA TYR A 292 44.39 -27.45 -4.07
C TYR A 292 44.75 -25.95 -3.87
N GLY A 293 44.41 -25.41 -2.70
CA GLY A 293 44.67 -24.04 -2.28
C GLY A 293 44.01 -22.96 -3.17
N THR A 294 44.62 -21.77 -3.24
CA THR A 294 44.06 -20.56 -3.90
C THR A 294 43.72 -20.69 -5.39
N TYR A 295 44.05 -21.81 -6.04
CA TYR A 295 43.81 -22.00 -7.47
C TYR A 295 42.44 -22.62 -7.78
N ASP A 296 41.81 -23.28 -6.81
CA ASP A 296 40.57 -24.02 -7.03
C ASP A 296 39.71 -24.14 -5.75
N PRO A 297 39.21 -23.02 -5.20
CA PRO A 297 38.54 -23.04 -3.91
C PRO A 297 37.18 -23.75 -4.00
N ASN A 298 37.03 -24.81 -3.22
CA ASN A 298 35.77 -25.51 -3.11
C ASN A 298 34.75 -24.67 -2.32
N SER A 299 33.50 -24.64 -2.78
CA SER A 299 32.41 -23.92 -2.12
C SER A 299 31.12 -24.73 -2.11
N TRP A 300 30.17 -24.34 -1.28
CA TRP A 300 28.88 -25.01 -1.18
C TRP A 300 27.76 -24.00 -1.01
N GLU A 301 26.55 -24.40 -1.42
CA GLU A 301 25.34 -23.65 -1.15
C GLU A 301 24.17 -24.59 -0.85
N ILE A 302 23.22 -24.06 -0.08
CA ILE A 302 21.88 -24.62 0.07
C ILE A 302 20.92 -23.63 -0.58
N VAL A 303 20.02 -24.14 -1.42
CA VAL A 303 18.98 -23.39 -2.10
C VAL A 303 17.59 -23.86 -1.67
N ASP A 304 16.59 -22.98 -1.72
CA ASP A 304 15.19 -23.36 -1.55
C ASP A 304 14.55 -23.88 -2.87
N GLY A 305 13.25 -24.22 -2.82
CA GLY A 305 12.50 -24.68 -3.99
C GLY A 305 12.34 -23.67 -5.14
N SER A 306 12.69 -22.39 -4.91
CA SER A 306 12.78 -21.36 -5.96
C SER A 306 14.20 -21.14 -6.47
N ASN A 307 15.15 -21.99 -6.05
CA ASN A 307 16.58 -21.88 -6.36
C ASN A 307 17.27 -20.65 -5.73
N THR A 308 16.69 -20.07 -4.68
CA THR A 308 17.30 -18.96 -3.92
C THR A 308 18.30 -19.51 -2.92
N VAL A 309 19.53 -18.98 -2.90
CA VAL A 309 20.56 -19.37 -1.92
C VAL A 309 20.15 -18.90 -0.53
N ILE A 310 20.02 -19.86 0.40
CA ILE A 310 19.67 -19.61 1.80
C ILE A 310 20.85 -19.75 2.76
N ALA A 311 21.87 -20.51 2.37
CA ALA A 311 23.12 -20.65 3.11
C ALA A 311 24.25 -21.04 2.14
N SER A 312 25.47 -20.61 2.42
CA SER A 312 26.65 -20.98 1.63
C SER A 312 27.93 -20.91 2.46
N GLY A 313 29.01 -21.47 1.93
CA GLY A 313 30.33 -21.38 2.53
C GLY A 313 31.44 -21.81 1.57
N THR A 314 32.67 -21.48 1.94
CA THR A 314 33.89 -21.83 1.21
C THR A 314 34.76 -22.71 2.08
N VAL A 315 35.31 -23.79 1.53
CA VAL A 315 36.34 -24.60 2.17
C VAL A 315 37.55 -23.71 2.45
N THR A 316 38.15 -23.84 3.64
CA THR A 316 39.27 -22.99 4.07
C THR A 316 40.47 -23.77 4.60
N VAL A 317 40.30 -25.06 4.83
CA VAL A 317 41.35 -25.95 5.34
C VAL A 317 41.43 -27.16 4.42
N ASP A 318 42.53 -27.26 3.69
CA ASP A 318 42.81 -28.37 2.78
C ASP A 318 43.05 -29.68 3.55
N ASN A 319 42.66 -30.82 2.96
CA ASN A 319 42.94 -32.15 3.51
C ASN A 319 42.44 -32.34 4.95
N ALA A 320 41.36 -31.66 5.30
CA ALA A 320 40.74 -31.72 6.61
C ALA A 320 39.23 -31.53 6.53
N LEU A 321 38.53 -32.05 7.54
CA LEU A 321 37.11 -31.84 7.70
C LEU A 321 36.81 -30.36 8.00
N ASN A 322 36.09 -29.72 7.10
CA ASN A 322 35.49 -28.41 7.31
C ASN A 322 34.02 -28.60 7.70
N THR A 323 33.59 -27.92 8.77
CA THR A 323 32.24 -28.05 9.31
C THR A 323 31.56 -26.69 9.44
N TRP A 324 30.34 -26.58 8.92
CA TRP A 324 29.46 -25.42 9.08
C TRP A 324 28.13 -25.84 9.66
N THR A 325 27.49 -24.95 10.43
CA THR A 325 26.08 -25.09 10.80
C THR A 325 25.28 -24.09 9.96
N ALA A 326 24.50 -24.60 9.00
CA ALA A 326 23.71 -23.82 8.06
C ALA A 326 22.27 -23.65 8.54
N CYS A 327 21.74 -22.44 8.39
CA CYS A 327 20.37 -22.11 8.76
C CYS A 327 19.41 -22.30 7.58
N LEU A 328 18.34 -23.07 7.77
CA LEU A 328 17.29 -23.25 6.76
C LEU A 328 16.08 -22.33 7.00
N GLY A 329 16.05 -21.63 8.14
CA GLY A 329 14.94 -20.77 8.56
C GLY A 329 13.77 -21.54 9.21
N SER A 330 12.67 -20.82 9.45
CA SER A 330 11.44 -21.30 10.10
C SER A 330 10.33 -21.65 9.12
N THR A 331 10.68 -22.02 7.88
CA THR A 331 9.74 -22.44 6.83
C THR A 331 8.83 -23.59 7.29
N PRO A 332 7.64 -23.77 6.68
CA PRO A 332 6.69 -24.79 7.11
C PRO A 332 7.33 -26.18 7.08
N ALA A 333 6.98 -27.02 8.05
CA ALA A 333 7.23 -28.46 7.94
C ALA A 333 6.72 -28.93 6.57
N SER A 334 7.59 -29.53 5.73
CA SER A 334 7.46 -29.87 4.30
C SER A 334 8.26 -29.03 3.29
N ALA A 335 9.04 -28.02 3.70
CA ALA A 335 9.94 -27.32 2.75
C ALA A 335 11.07 -28.24 2.25
N CYS A 336 11.33 -28.20 0.95
CA CYS A 336 12.44 -28.92 0.31
C CYS A 336 13.53 -27.94 -0.12
N TYR A 337 14.76 -28.39 0.03
CA TYR A 337 15.98 -27.66 -0.22
C TYR A 337 16.88 -28.46 -1.15
N GLY A 338 17.75 -27.76 -1.85
CA GLY A 338 18.82 -28.34 -2.63
C GLY A 338 20.17 -28.05 -2.00
N PHE A 339 21.05 -29.04 -1.89
CA PHE A 339 22.45 -28.85 -1.53
C PHE A 339 23.36 -28.99 -2.76
N ARG A 340 24.31 -28.07 -2.93
CA ARG A 340 25.29 -28.07 -4.01
C ARG A 340 26.68 -27.86 -3.45
N VAL A 341 27.64 -28.47 -4.13
CA VAL A 341 29.06 -28.30 -3.86
C VAL A 341 29.75 -28.04 -5.20
N TYR A 342 30.59 -27.01 -5.23
CA TYR A 342 31.31 -26.51 -6.39
C TYR A 342 32.81 -26.56 -6.15
N ASP A 343 33.58 -26.71 -7.22
CA ASP A 343 34.96 -26.26 -7.30
C ASP A 343 35.03 -24.96 -8.13
N GLY A 344 36.21 -24.37 -8.22
CA GLY A 344 36.46 -23.13 -8.95
C GLY A 344 36.30 -23.24 -10.47
N TRP A 345 36.23 -24.47 -11.02
CA TRP A 345 36.04 -24.74 -12.45
C TRP A 345 34.62 -25.22 -12.81
N GLY A 346 33.80 -25.52 -11.81
CA GLY A 346 32.42 -25.96 -11.95
C GLY A 346 32.26 -27.42 -12.43
N ASP A 347 33.32 -28.22 -12.39
CA ASP A 347 33.31 -29.65 -12.75
C ASP A 347 33.23 -30.61 -11.55
N GLY A 348 33.31 -30.06 -10.34
CA GLY A 348 33.01 -30.64 -9.03
C GLY A 348 34.16 -31.43 -8.38
N ILE A 349 34.09 -31.54 -7.05
CA ILE A 349 35.21 -31.91 -6.18
C ILE A 349 35.83 -33.29 -6.50
N PHE A 350 37.16 -33.33 -6.53
CA PHE A 350 37.98 -34.53 -6.63
C PHE A 350 38.65 -34.87 -5.28
N GLY A 351 38.58 -36.14 -4.84
CA GLY A 351 39.28 -36.63 -3.64
C GLY A 351 38.71 -36.08 -2.33
N GLY A 352 37.77 -36.83 -1.71
CA GLY A 352 37.15 -36.39 -0.46
C GLY A 352 35.82 -37.08 -0.11
N SER A 353 35.05 -36.43 0.76
CA SER A 353 33.65 -36.74 1.07
C SER A 353 32.89 -35.50 1.54
N TRP A 354 31.57 -35.49 1.40
CA TRP A 354 30.72 -34.53 2.11
C TRP A 354 29.54 -35.21 2.78
N GLU A 355 29.03 -34.57 3.83
CA GLU A 355 27.85 -35.01 4.57
C GLU A 355 26.99 -33.81 4.96
N LEU A 356 25.68 -33.94 4.80
CA LEU A 356 24.72 -33.15 5.57
C LEU A 356 24.24 -33.99 6.75
N ARG A 357 24.24 -33.37 7.94
CA ARG A 357 23.73 -33.97 9.16
C ARG A 357 22.73 -33.06 9.86
N THR A 358 21.88 -33.64 10.69
CA THR A 358 21.15 -32.89 11.70
C THR A 358 22.12 -32.41 12.79
N THR A 359 21.68 -31.46 13.61
CA THR A 359 22.49 -30.95 14.74
C THR A 359 22.71 -31.98 15.86
N ASP A 360 21.85 -33.00 15.97
CA ASP A 360 22.06 -34.18 16.83
C ASP A 360 22.93 -35.26 16.17
N GLY A 361 23.45 -35.01 14.97
CA GLY A 361 24.46 -35.83 14.30
C GLY A 361 23.93 -36.93 13.38
N LYS A 362 22.63 -37.01 13.14
CA LYS A 362 22.05 -37.97 12.18
C LYS A 362 22.42 -37.59 10.76
N LEU A 363 22.73 -38.58 9.94
CA LEU A 363 23.06 -38.38 8.54
C LEU A 363 21.79 -38.11 7.72
N ILE A 364 21.81 -37.03 6.94
CA ILE A 364 20.73 -36.64 6.01
C ILE A 364 21.12 -37.04 4.58
N LEU A 365 22.29 -36.57 4.13
CA LEU A 365 22.85 -36.85 2.80
C LEU A 365 24.36 -37.07 2.94
N ARG A 366 24.95 -37.92 2.11
CA ARG A 366 26.40 -38.14 2.02
C ARG A 366 26.79 -38.45 0.59
N ASP A 367 27.99 -38.03 0.23
CA ASP A 367 28.72 -38.58 -0.90
C ASP A 367 30.16 -38.89 -0.49
N GLU A 368 30.65 -40.05 -0.91
CA GLU A 368 32.03 -40.50 -0.73
C GLU A 368 32.61 -40.58 -2.14
N PHE A 369 33.47 -39.63 -2.51
CA PHE A 369 33.96 -39.44 -3.88
C PHE A 369 34.96 -40.53 -4.32
N ALA A 370 34.56 -41.79 -4.25
CA ALA A 370 35.41 -42.97 -4.34
C ALA A 370 35.95 -43.26 -5.74
N SER A 371 35.41 -42.63 -6.79
CA SER A 371 35.92 -42.80 -8.16
C SER A 371 35.56 -41.62 -9.07
N GLY A 372 36.42 -40.59 -9.10
CA GLY A 372 36.63 -39.67 -10.25
C GLY A 372 35.41 -39.17 -11.02
N SER A 373 34.24 -39.05 -10.40
CA SER A 373 33.00 -38.63 -11.02
C SER A 373 32.15 -37.98 -9.95
N VAL A 374 32.17 -36.66 -10.04
CA VAL A 374 31.28 -35.62 -9.57
C VAL A 374 29.98 -36.06 -8.89
N SER A 375 29.64 -35.32 -7.83
CA SER A 375 28.37 -35.42 -7.14
C SER A 375 27.24 -34.80 -7.96
N PRO A 376 26.12 -35.50 -8.22
CA PRO A 376 25.87 -36.90 -7.84
C PRO A 376 26.50 -37.93 -8.79
N ALA A 377 27.06 -39.00 -8.22
CA ALA A 377 27.54 -40.15 -8.97
C ALA A 377 26.39 -40.92 -9.68
N ASN A 378 26.69 -41.48 -10.86
CA ASN A 378 25.77 -42.29 -11.68
C ASN A 378 25.60 -43.73 -11.10
N PRO A 379 24.38 -44.32 -11.06
CA PRO A 379 23.10 -43.75 -11.49
C PRO A 379 22.39 -43.00 -10.37
N ALA A 380 22.24 -41.69 -10.59
CA ALA A 380 21.34 -40.83 -9.85
C ALA A 380 19.88 -41.31 -10.03
N GLN A 381 19.05 -41.18 -8.99
CA GLN A 381 17.59 -41.32 -9.12
C GLN A 381 16.93 -40.15 -9.89
N SER A 382 17.69 -39.23 -10.50
CA SER A 382 17.20 -38.23 -11.44
C SER A 382 18.34 -37.74 -12.36
N PRO A 383 18.21 -37.78 -13.70
CA PRO A 383 19.24 -37.34 -14.62
C PRO A 383 19.04 -35.87 -15.03
N SER A 384 19.67 -34.93 -14.31
CA SER A 384 20.07 -33.63 -14.88
C SER A 384 21.13 -32.94 -14.02
N TYR A 385 22.25 -32.61 -14.66
CA TYR A 385 23.29 -31.74 -14.12
C TYR A 385 22.75 -30.30 -14.06
N GLY A 386 22.70 -29.74 -12.86
CA GLY A 386 22.01 -28.47 -12.52
C GLY A 386 21.09 -28.60 -11.31
N ASP A 387 20.70 -29.83 -10.96
CA ASP A 387 19.78 -30.08 -9.86
C ASP A 387 20.54 -30.46 -8.59
N ALA A 388 20.32 -29.66 -7.56
CA ALA A 388 20.91 -29.84 -6.25
C ALA A 388 20.47 -31.16 -5.57
N HIS A 389 21.28 -31.68 -4.65
CA HIS A 389 20.90 -32.82 -3.81
C HIS A 389 19.74 -32.42 -2.91
N SER A 390 18.57 -32.98 -3.20
CA SER A 390 17.34 -32.54 -2.55
C SER A 390 17.18 -33.20 -1.17
N PHE A 391 16.80 -32.40 -0.17
CA PHE A 391 16.39 -32.87 1.14
C PHE A 391 15.21 -32.03 1.65
N CYS A 392 14.33 -32.59 2.46
CA CYS A 392 13.13 -31.90 2.91
C CYS A 392 12.96 -31.98 4.43
N LEU A 393 12.16 -31.06 4.97
CA LEU A 393 11.77 -31.04 6.37
C LEU A 393 10.51 -31.90 6.60
N PRO A 394 10.32 -32.48 7.81
CA PRO A 394 11.26 -32.47 8.93
C PRO A 394 12.51 -33.29 8.62
N LEU A 395 13.66 -32.85 9.16
CA LEU A 395 14.90 -33.60 9.01
C LEU A 395 14.74 -34.94 9.74
N GLY A 396 14.72 -36.03 8.96
CA GLY A 396 14.38 -37.38 9.42
C GLY A 396 15.13 -38.43 8.64
#